data_AF-A0A1I3HPT5-F1
#
_entry.id   AF-A0A1I3HPT5-F1
#
_cell.length_a   1.000
_cell.length_b   1.000
_cell.length_c   1.000
_cell.angle_alpha   90.00
_cell.angle_beta   90.00
_cell.angle_gamma   90.00
#
_symmetry.space_group_name_H-M   'P 1'
#
loop_
_entity.id
_entity.type
_entity.pdbx_description
1 polymer ?
#
loop_
_entity_poly.entity_id
_entity_poly.type
_entity_poly.pdbx_seq_one_letter_code
_entity_poly.pdbx_strand_id
1 'polypeptide(L)' 'MESTNEFVSKVKNAQAKQEKNKAHYGKGTPSQKLSTKQHTNNP' A
#
# COMPACT_ATOMS: atom_id res chain seq x y z
N MET A 1 -16.38 24.35 -15.60
CA MET A 1 -16.48 22.88 -15.76
C MET A 1 -15.53 22.25 -14.75
N GLU A 2 -15.86 22.40 -13.47
CA GLU A 2 -15.08 21.86 -12.34
C GLU A 2 -15.05 20.32 -12.31
N SER A 3 -16.12 19.66 -12.76
CA SER A 3 -16.31 18.21 -12.58
C SER A 3 -15.28 17.34 -13.32
N THR A 4 -14.85 17.74 -14.53
CA THR A 4 -13.89 16.96 -15.32
C THR A 4 -12.47 17.06 -14.73
N ASN A 5 -12.07 18.25 -14.28
CA ASN A 5 -10.75 18.47 -13.67
C ASN A 5 -10.64 17.75 -12.32
N GLU A 6 -11.70 17.75 -11.53
CA GLU A 6 -11.75 17.00 -10.28
C GLU A 6 -11.64 15.48 -10.50
N PHE A 7 -12.33 14.95 -11.51
CA PHE A 7 -12.24 13.54 -11.86
C PHE A 7 -10.82 13.13 -12.25
N VAL A 8 -10.20 13.90 -13.17
CA VAL A 8 -8.81 13.66 -13.59
C VAL A 8 -7.84 13.74 -12.40
N SER A 9 -8.04 14.71 -11.50
CA SER A 9 -7.22 14.85 -10.29
C SER A 9 -7.36 13.66 -9.36
N LYS A 10 -8.59 13.16 -9.15
CA LYS A 10 -8.85 11.95 -8.33
C LYS A 10 -8.18 10.72 -8.92
N VAL A 11 -8.24 10.53 -10.23
CA VAL A 11 -7.58 9.40 -10.92
C VAL A 11 -6.06 9.46 -10.74
N LYS A 12 -5.44 10.61 -11.00
CA LYS A 12 -3.99 10.81 -10.80
C LYS A 12 -3.56 10.54 -9.36
N ASN A 13 -4.33 11.05 -8.40
CA ASN A 13 -4.05 10.84 -6.97
C ASN A 13 -4.16 9.37 -6.56
N ALA A 14 -5.13 8.64 -7.10
CA ALA A 14 -5.30 7.22 -6.83
C ALA A 14 -4.11 6.39 -7.35
N GLN A 15 -3.65 6.68 -8.58
CA GLN A 15 -2.50 6.03 -9.20
C GLN A 15 -1.21 6.29 -8.39
N ALA A 16 -0.94 7.56 -8.04
CA ALA A 16 0.24 7.93 -7.24
C ALA A 16 0.24 7.26 -5.86
N LYS A 17 -0.93 7.15 -5.21
CA LYS A 17 -1.06 6.44 -3.93
C LYS A 17 -0.79 4.95 -4.08
N GLN A 18 -1.27 4.33 -5.16
CA GLN A 18 -1.03 2.92 -5.44
C GLN A 18 0.45 2.64 -5.69
N GLU A 19 1.14 3.50 -6.45
CA GLU A 19 2.59 3.40 -6.68
C GLU A 19 3.39 3.54 -5.39
N LYS A 20 3.07 4.53 -4.55
CA LYS A 20 3.70 4.69 -3.23
C LYS A 20 3.46 3.47 -2.35
N ASN A 21 2.25 2.93 -2.32
CA ASN A 21 1.95 1.72 -1.57
C ASN A 21 2.77 0.52 -2.09
N LYS A 22 2.91 0.37 -3.41
CA LYS A 22 3.76 -0.68 -4.00
C LYS A 22 5.23 -0.50 -3.66
N ALA A 23 5.74 0.74 -3.68
CA ALA A 23 7.14 1.05 -3.39
C ALA A 23 7.49 0.82 -1.90
N HIS A 24 6.63 1.27 -0.98
CA HIS A 24 6.90 1.19 0.45
C HIS A 24 6.47 -0.13 1.09
N TYR A 25 5.44 -0.78 0.52
CA TYR A 25 4.80 -1.94 1.14
C TYR A 25 4.80 -3.18 0.24
N GLY A 26 5.44 -3.12 -0.92
CA GLY A 26 5.59 -4.24 -1.84
C GLY A 26 4.29 -4.65 -2.56
N LYS A 27 4.30 -5.84 -3.17
CA LYS A 27 3.14 -6.46 -3.84
C LYS A 27 2.35 -7.41 -2.93
N GLY A 28 2.84 -7.71 -1.74
CA GLY A 28 2.40 -8.86 -0.97
C GLY A 28 1.64 -8.48 0.28
N THR A 29 0.47 -9.09 0.40
CA THR A 29 -0.18 -9.60 1.62
C THR A 29 0.48 -9.20 2.95
N PRO A 30 -0.29 -8.73 3.95
CA PRO A 30 0.19 -8.39 5.31
C PRO A 30 1.17 -9.42 5.92
N SER A 31 1.04 -10.69 5.51
CA SER A 31 1.95 -11.80 5.79
C SER A 31 3.44 -11.52 5.51
N GLN A 32 3.81 -10.69 4.52
CA GLN A 32 5.22 -10.36 4.24
C GLN A 32 5.83 -9.42 5.29
N LYS A 33 5.01 -8.65 6.00
CA LYS A 33 5.42 -7.78 7.11
C LYS A 33 5.21 -8.42 8.48
N LEU A 34 4.44 -9.49 8.54
CA LEU A 34 4.24 -10.23 9.77
C LEU A 34 5.57 -10.92 10.10
N SER A 35 6.18 -10.53 11.22
CA SER A 35 7.38 -11.22 11.72
C SER A 35 7.04 -12.69 11.92
N THR A 36 7.68 -13.58 11.15
CA THR A 36 7.57 -15.04 11.33
C THR A 36 8.43 -15.55 12.48
N LYS A 37 9.09 -14.65 13.22
CA LYS A 37 9.96 -15.00 14.34
C LYS A 37 9.11 -15.53 15.50
N GLN A 38 8.87 -16.84 15.50
CA GLN A 38 8.39 -17.54 16.69
C GLN A 38 9.45 -17.40 17.78
N HIS A 39 9.12 -16.67 18.84
CA HIS A 39 9.90 -16.69 20.07
C HIS A 39 9.55 -17.97 20.81
N THR A 40 10.30 -19.05 20.55
CA THR A 40 10.23 -20.23 21.40
C THR A 40 11.00 -19.93 22.68
N ASN A 41 10.31 -19.52 23.74
CA ASN A 41 10.81 -19.70 25.09
C ASN A 41 10.63 -21.19 25.41
N ASN A 42 11.59 -22.02 25.00
CA ASN A 42 11.67 -23.37 25.50
C ASN A 42 12.19 -23.29 26.95
N PRO A 43 11.51 -23.92 27.93
CA PRO A 43 11.93 -23.89 29.33
C PRO A 43 13.30 -24.53 29.55
#